data_AF-A0A8D0EPF7-F1
#
_entry.id   AF-A0A8D0EPF7-F1
#
_cell.length_a   1.000
_cell.length_b   1.000
_cell.length_c   1.000
_cell.angle_alpha   90.00
_cell.angle_beta   90.00
_cell.angle_gamma   90.00
#
_symmetry.space_group_name_H-M   'P 1'
#
loop_
_entity.id
_entity.type
_entity.pdbx_description
1 polymer ?
#
loop_
_entity_poly.entity_id
_entity_poly.type
_entity_poly.pdbx_seq_one_letter_code
_entity_poly.pdbx_strand_id
1 'polypeptide(L)'
;MPECPELHLAGRYINEACGGVVFSGGVERSAVGRGPEVPFRSEAYRISAASRGKELRLTLAPLGPGAPQDLVFLFGMSGSFRLCPAAQLPRHAHLRFLTRESPPRALCFVDVRRFGSWRLGDAWQPGRGPCVLTEYQAFR
;
A
#
# COMPACT_ATOMS: atom_id res chain seq x y z
N MET A 1 7.31 -0.30 16.09
CA MET A 1 8.16 0.11 14.96
C MET A 1 8.46 -1.16 14.20
N PRO A 2 8.03 -1.30 12.94
CA PRO A 2 8.18 -2.54 12.21
C PRO A 2 9.61 -2.71 11.72
N GLU A 3 9.99 -3.96 11.60
CA GLU A 3 11.24 -4.41 11.03
C GLU A 3 10.98 -5.06 9.66
N CYS A 4 12.04 -5.54 9.02
CA CYS A 4 11.93 -6.12 7.68
C CYS A 4 10.88 -7.26 7.56
N PRO A 5 10.75 -8.18 8.53
CA PRO A 5 9.75 -9.24 8.46
C PRO A 5 8.31 -8.74 8.39
N GLU A 6 7.94 -7.70 9.14
CA GLU A 6 6.58 -7.17 9.13
C GLU A 6 6.19 -6.56 7.78
N LEU A 7 7.11 -5.83 7.13
CA LEU A 7 6.85 -5.29 5.79
C LEU A 7 6.75 -6.43 4.76
N HIS A 8 7.58 -7.46 4.90
CA HIS A 8 7.53 -8.63 4.03
C HIS A 8 6.21 -9.37 4.15
N LEU A 9 5.75 -9.66 5.37
CA LEU A 9 4.47 -10.30 5.62
C LEU A 9 3.29 -9.42 5.18
N ALA A 10 3.36 -8.11 5.37
CA ALA A 10 2.33 -7.19 4.88
C ALA A 10 2.24 -7.20 3.34
N GLY A 11 3.38 -7.22 2.64
CA GLY A 11 3.41 -7.33 1.19
C GLY A 11 2.79 -8.64 0.69
N ARG A 12 3.12 -9.76 1.35
CA ARG A 12 2.49 -11.06 1.07
C ARG A 12 0.99 -11.05 1.31
N TYR A 13 0.55 -10.54 2.46
CA TYR A 13 -0.87 -10.40 2.79
C TYR A 13 -1.63 -9.63 1.70
N ILE A 14 -1.08 -8.51 1.22
CA ILE A 14 -1.73 -7.71 0.17
C ILE A 14 -1.82 -8.52 -1.13
N ASN A 15 -0.75 -9.18 -1.55
CA ASN A 15 -0.77 -9.98 -2.78
C ASN A 15 -1.73 -11.18 -2.69
N GLU A 16 -1.76 -11.86 -1.55
CA GLU A 16 -2.65 -13.01 -1.31
C GLU A 16 -4.12 -12.56 -1.21
N ALA A 17 -4.41 -11.50 -0.45
CA ALA A 17 -5.77 -11.00 -0.25
C ALA A 17 -6.34 -10.23 -1.44
N CYS A 18 -5.49 -9.60 -2.26
CA CYS A 18 -5.90 -8.74 -3.38
C CYS A 18 -5.62 -9.33 -4.77
N GLY A 19 -4.92 -10.48 -4.88
CA GLY A 19 -4.48 -11.02 -6.18
C GLY A 19 -5.60 -11.28 -7.19
N GLY A 20 -6.79 -11.64 -6.73
CA GLY A 20 -7.99 -11.82 -7.55
C GLY A 20 -8.98 -10.65 -7.54
N VAL A 21 -8.66 -9.57 -6.83
CA VAL A 21 -9.60 -8.46 -6.55
C VAL A 21 -9.39 -7.33 -7.55
N VAL A 22 -10.49 -6.82 -8.11
CA VAL A 22 -10.49 -5.64 -8.98
C VAL A 22 -10.91 -4.42 -8.17
N PHE A 23 -10.11 -3.37 -8.25
CA PHE A 23 -10.37 -2.06 -7.66
C PHE A 23 -10.88 -1.10 -8.72
N SER A 24 -11.58 -0.04 -8.29
CA SER A 24 -12.16 0.96 -9.18
C SER A 24 -12.23 2.33 -8.53
N GLY A 25 -12.20 3.37 -9.35
CA GLY A 25 -12.25 4.76 -8.89
C GLY A 25 -10.86 5.31 -8.60
N GLY A 26 -10.83 6.30 -7.71
CA GLY A 26 -9.60 6.92 -7.25
C GLY A 26 -9.18 6.42 -5.87
N VAL A 27 -8.04 6.91 -5.40
CA VAL A 27 -7.53 6.62 -4.06
C VAL A 27 -8.05 7.67 -3.10
N GLU A 28 -8.68 7.25 -2.00
CA GLU A 28 -9.26 8.18 -1.04
C GLU A 28 -8.35 8.41 0.16
N ARG A 29 -7.89 9.65 0.32
CA ARG A 29 -7.12 10.08 1.50
C ARG A 29 -8.05 10.64 2.58
N SER A 30 -7.76 10.35 3.84
CA SER A 30 -8.42 11.04 4.96
C SER A 30 -7.89 12.48 5.11
N ALA A 31 -8.72 13.42 5.53
CA ALA A 31 -8.32 14.82 5.74
C ALA A 31 -7.13 15.00 6.70
N VAL A 32 -6.95 14.08 7.66
CA VAL A 32 -5.93 14.15 8.72
C VAL A 32 -4.69 13.28 8.47
N GLY A 33 -4.67 12.54 7.36
CA GLY A 33 -3.56 11.63 7.02
C GLY A 33 -2.32 12.38 6.59
N ARG A 34 -1.14 11.96 7.06
CA ARG A 34 0.16 12.53 6.68
C ARG A 34 0.70 11.82 5.43
N GLY A 35 0.55 12.46 4.28
CA GLY A 35 1.03 11.99 2.99
C GLY A 35 0.40 12.78 1.85
N PRO A 36 0.99 12.76 0.65
CA PRO A 36 0.44 13.47 -0.51
C PRO A 36 -0.89 12.86 -0.94
N GLU A 37 -1.71 13.66 -1.63
CA GLU A 37 -2.79 13.12 -2.44
C GLU A 37 -2.23 12.16 -3.50
N VAL A 38 -3.00 11.14 -3.85
CA VAL A 38 -2.62 10.17 -4.88
C VAL A 38 -3.46 10.45 -6.12
N PRO A 39 -2.90 11.14 -7.14
CA PRO A 39 -3.63 11.53 -8.35
C PRO A 39 -3.79 10.33 -9.32
N PHE A 40 -4.45 9.27 -8.83
CA PHE A 40 -4.74 8.05 -9.56
C PHE A 40 -6.24 7.89 -9.71
N ARG A 41 -6.70 7.52 -10.91
CA ARG A 41 -8.08 7.11 -11.15
C ARG A 41 -8.12 6.10 -12.29
N SER A 42 -8.83 5.00 -12.10
CA SER A 42 -9.08 4.00 -13.14
C SER A 42 -10.45 3.35 -12.93
N GLU A 43 -11.13 2.99 -14.02
CA GLU A 43 -12.39 2.22 -13.95
C GLU A 43 -12.18 0.81 -13.38
N ALA A 44 -11.01 0.22 -13.66
CA ALA A 44 -10.62 -1.08 -13.18
C ALA A 44 -9.10 -1.16 -13.05
N TYR A 45 -8.60 -1.59 -11.89
CA TYR A 45 -7.17 -1.77 -11.66
C TYR A 45 -6.90 -2.88 -10.65
N ARG A 46 -5.67 -3.40 -10.67
CA ARG A 46 -5.16 -4.35 -9.67
C ARG A 46 -4.17 -3.66 -8.75
N ILE A 47 -4.02 -4.22 -7.55
CA ILE A 47 -3.02 -3.80 -6.58
C ILE A 47 -2.08 -4.97 -6.32
N SER A 48 -0.78 -4.71 -6.40
CA SER A 48 0.26 -5.63 -5.96
C SER A 48 1.23 -4.92 -5.02
N ALA A 49 1.96 -5.69 -4.23
CA ALA A 49 2.91 -5.20 -3.25
C ALA A 49 4.29 -5.85 -3.37
N ALA A 50 5.33 -5.07 -3.14
CA ALA A 50 6.69 -5.53 -2.92
C ALA A 50 7.23 -4.92 -1.61
N SER A 51 8.17 -5.59 -0.96
CA SER A 51 8.83 -5.08 0.25
C SER A 51 10.34 -5.07 0.05
N ARG A 52 11.01 -4.09 0.67
CA ARG A 52 12.46 -3.98 0.67
C ARG A 52 12.92 -3.33 1.97
N GLY A 53 13.59 -4.09 2.83
CA GLY A 53 13.96 -3.60 4.16
C GLY A 53 12.72 -3.17 4.95
N LYS A 54 12.69 -1.92 5.41
CA LYS A 54 11.56 -1.32 6.16
C LYS A 54 10.58 -0.53 5.30
N GLU A 55 10.61 -0.74 3.99
CA GLU A 55 9.69 -0.09 3.03
C GLU A 55 8.79 -1.14 2.37
N LEU A 56 7.56 -0.72 2.04
CA LEU A 56 6.63 -1.48 1.21
C LEU A 56 6.16 -0.62 0.04
N ARG A 57 6.26 -1.13 -1.19
CA ARG A 57 5.77 -0.48 -2.39
C ARG A 57 4.46 -1.13 -2.81
N LEU A 58 3.43 -0.33 -3.04
CA LEU A 58 2.23 -0.73 -3.76
C LEU A 58 2.31 -0.26 -5.21
N THR A 59 1.87 -1.13 -6.12
CA THR A 59 1.70 -0.82 -7.53
C THR A 59 0.22 -0.86 -7.85
N LEU A 60 -0.32 0.26 -8.35
CA LEU A 60 -1.69 0.37 -8.87
C LEU A 60 -1.64 0.22 -10.37
N ALA A 61 -2.09 -0.92 -10.90
CA ALA A 61 -1.97 -1.26 -12.31
C ALA A 61 -3.36 -1.24 -13.00
N PRO A 62 -3.67 -0.22 -13.82
CA PRO A 62 -4.90 -0.20 -14.61
C PRO A 62 -5.07 -1.47 -15.46
N LEU A 63 -6.30 -1.96 -15.57
CA LEU A 63 -6.68 -3.04 -16.50
C LEU A 63 -7.08 -2.52 -17.88
N GLY A 64 -7.20 -1.21 -18.03
CA GLY A 64 -7.49 -0.50 -19.28
C GLY A 64 -6.41 0.54 -19.59
N PRO A 65 -6.76 1.65 -20.25
CA PRO A 65 -5.79 2.70 -20.57
C PRO A 65 -5.22 3.35 -19.30
N GLY A 66 -3.93 3.64 -19.33
CA GLY A 66 -3.21 4.29 -18.24
C GLY A 66 -1.91 3.59 -17.89
N ALA A 67 -0.96 4.34 -17.33
CA ALA A 67 0.27 3.79 -16.80
C ALA A 67 0.06 3.29 -15.35
N PRO A 68 0.78 2.24 -14.92
CA PRO A 68 0.85 1.89 -13.51
C PRO A 68 1.38 3.06 -12.67
N GLN A 69 0.91 3.17 -11.43
CA GLN A 69 1.41 4.15 -10.47
C GLN A 69 1.84 3.45 -9.19
N ASP A 70 3.06 3.76 -8.74
CA ASP A 70 3.62 3.22 -7.51
C ASP A 70 3.50 4.19 -6.32
N LEU A 71 3.42 3.59 -5.14
CA LEU A 71 3.41 4.27 -3.85
C LEU A 71 4.36 3.54 -2.89
N VAL A 72 5.33 4.23 -2.30
CA VAL A 72 6.22 3.64 -1.29
C VAL A 72 5.82 4.09 0.11
N PHE A 73 5.57 3.12 0.98
CA PHE A 73 5.10 3.28 2.36
C PHE A 73 6.21 3.01 3.36
N LEU A 74 6.23 3.84 4.40
CA LEU A 74 6.89 3.59 5.68
C LEU A 74 5.80 3.44 6.73
N PHE A 75 5.80 2.35 7.50
CA PHE A 75 4.71 2.06 8.44
C PHE A 75 4.81 2.84 9.77
N GLY A 76 5.95 3.46 10.07
CA GLY A 76 6.11 4.22 11.32
C GLY A 76 6.04 3.32 12.55
N MET A 77 5.10 3.56 13.47
CA MET A 77 4.94 2.69 14.65
C MET A 77 3.68 1.84 14.67
N SER A 78 2.63 2.26 13.98
CA SER A 78 1.32 1.57 13.98
C SER A 78 0.69 1.43 12.59
N GLY A 79 1.44 1.76 11.53
CA GLY A 79 1.01 1.56 10.15
C GLY A 79 0.80 0.09 9.83
N SER A 80 -0.29 -0.21 9.14
CA SER A 80 -0.64 -1.55 8.68
C SER A 80 -1.60 -1.47 7.50
N PHE A 81 -1.69 -2.56 6.74
CA PHE A 81 -2.74 -2.73 5.73
C PHE A 81 -3.85 -3.65 6.23
N ARG A 82 -5.09 -3.30 5.89
CA ARG A 82 -6.27 -4.11 6.20
C ARG A 82 -7.27 -4.04 5.06
N LEU A 83 -7.71 -5.20 4.58
CA LEU A 83 -8.88 -5.33 3.72
C LEU A 83 -10.12 -5.51 4.61
N CYS A 84 -11.14 -4.66 4.43
CA CYS A 84 -12.39 -4.70 5.20
C CYS A 84 -13.60 -4.29 4.34
N PRO A 85 -14.84 -4.57 4.77
CA PRO A 85 -16.02 -4.01 4.09
C PRO A 85 -15.97 -2.48 4.04
N ALA A 86 -16.34 -1.86 2.92
CA ALA A 86 -16.32 -0.41 2.76
C ALA A 86 -17.36 0.29 3.67
N ALA A 87 -18.39 -0.43 4.12
CA ALA A 87 -19.33 0.05 5.13
C ALA A 87 -18.77 0.08 6.57
N GLN A 88 -17.61 -0.54 6.80
CA GLN A 88 -17.01 -0.71 8.13
C GLN A 88 -15.53 -0.28 8.14
N LEU A 89 -15.27 0.93 7.64
CA LEU A 89 -13.92 1.47 7.57
C LEU A 89 -13.32 1.68 8.98
N PRO A 90 -12.06 1.25 9.21
CA PRO A 90 -11.36 1.57 10.45
C PRO A 90 -11.25 3.08 10.65
N ARG A 91 -11.46 3.55 11.90
CA ARG A 91 -11.39 4.99 12.27
C ARG A 91 -10.13 5.71 11.80
N HIS A 92 -9.01 4.98 11.75
CA HIS A 92 -7.69 5.51 11.39
C HIS A 92 -7.23 5.06 10.00
N ALA A 93 -8.18 4.75 9.09
CA ALA A 93 -7.88 4.47 7.69
C ALA A 93 -7.53 5.77 6.95
N HIS A 94 -6.23 6.00 6.73
CA HIS A 94 -5.72 7.25 6.20
C HIS A 94 -5.59 7.28 4.68
N LEU A 95 -5.49 6.11 4.05
CA LEU A 95 -5.52 5.92 2.61
C LEU A 95 -6.36 4.69 2.29
N ARG A 96 -7.28 4.78 1.33
CA ARG A 96 -8.27 3.74 1.02
C ARG A 96 -8.35 3.49 -0.48
N PHE A 97 -8.43 2.22 -0.85
CA PHE A 97 -8.61 1.75 -2.22
C PHE A 97 -9.88 0.91 -2.28
N LEU A 98 -10.88 1.36 -3.04
CA LEU A 98 -12.18 0.69 -3.11
C LEU A 98 -12.21 -0.38 -4.21
N THR A 99 -12.77 -1.52 -3.85
CA THR A 99 -13.01 -2.64 -4.77
C THR A 99 -14.24 -2.37 -5.65
N ARG A 100 -14.29 -2.99 -6.82
CA ARG A 100 -15.40 -2.89 -7.78
C ARG A 100 -16.57 -3.83 -7.45
N GLU A 101 -16.35 -4.80 -6.57
CA GLU A 101 -17.35 -5.81 -6.20
C GLU A 101 -18.55 -5.22 -5.44
N SER A 102 -19.63 -5.99 -5.33
CA SER A 102 -20.82 -5.62 -4.57
C SER A 102 -21.14 -6.72 -3.55
N PRO A 103 -21.13 -6.44 -2.22
CA PRO A 103 -20.84 -5.14 -1.61
C PRO A 103 -19.33 -4.80 -1.66
N PRO A 104 -18.95 -3.52 -1.80
CA PRO A 104 -17.55 -3.15 -1.92
C PRO A 104 -16.78 -3.38 -0.62
N ARG A 105 -15.57 -3.91 -0.73
CA ARG A 105 -14.50 -3.83 0.27
C ARG A 105 -13.55 -2.66 -0.01
N ALA A 106 -12.73 -2.33 0.98
CA ALA A 106 -11.68 -1.33 0.92
C ALA A 106 -10.36 -1.90 1.46
N LEU A 107 -9.28 -1.80 0.68
CA LEU A 107 -7.93 -1.94 1.21
C LEU A 107 -7.54 -0.62 1.86
N CYS A 108 -7.19 -0.65 3.14
CA CYS A 108 -6.92 0.53 3.94
C CYS A 108 -5.50 0.52 4.48
N PHE A 109 -4.78 1.63 4.33
CA PHE A 109 -3.62 1.91 5.17
C PHE A 109 -4.12 2.54 6.48
N VAL A 110 -3.98 1.80 7.58
CA VAL A 110 -4.43 2.19 8.91
C VAL A 110 -3.23 2.57 9.76
N ASP A 111 -3.26 3.76 10.37
CA ASP A 111 -2.18 4.19 11.25
C ASP A 111 -2.68 5.09 12.38
N VAL A 112 -2.88 4.51 13.56
CA VAL A 112 -3.43 5.21 14.73
C VAL A 112 -2.56 6.39 15.17
N ARG A 113 -1.23 6.22 15.14
CA ARG A 113 -0.26 7.21 15.61
C ARG A 113 0.20 8.21 14.54
N ARG A 114 -0.18 7.98 13.27
CA ARG A 114 0.14 8.87 12.13
C ARG A 114 1.65 9.12 11.95
N PHE A 115 2.46 8.12 12.24
CA PHE A 115 3.91 8.15 12.03
C PHE A 115 4.31 7.46 10.73
N GLY A 116 3.44 6.64 10.18
CA GLY A 116 3.56 6.12 8.85
C GLY A 116 3.36 7.23 7.82
N SER A 117 3.94 7.01 6.64
CA SER A 117 3.88 7.94 5.51
C SER A 117 3.93 7.15 4.20
N TRP A 118 3.54 7.82 3.12
CA TRP A 118 3.73 7.31 1.77
C TRP A 118 4.24 8.43 0.85
N ARG A 119 4.87 8.02 -0.25
CA ARG A 119 5.32 8.91 -1.32
C ARG A 119 4.96 8.34 -2.68
N LEU A 120 4.74 9.23 -3.63
CA LEU A 120 4.48 8.87 -5.02
C LEU A 120 5.76 8.38 -5.70
N GLY A 121 5.62 7.43 -6.62
CA GLY A 121 6.73 6.87 -7.37
C GLY A 121 7.19 5.51 -6.82
N ASP A 122 8.15 4.92 -7.53
CA ASP A 122 8.58 3.54 -7.36
C ASP A 122 9.91 3.40 -6.62
N ALA A 123 10.68 4.48 -6.53
CA ALA A 123 12.01 4.49 -5.97
C ALA A 123 11.99 4.17 -4.47
N TRP A 124 12.82 3.22 -4.03
CA TRP A 124 13.13 3.00 -2.60
C TRP A 124 13.91 4.18 -2.01
N GLN A 125 14.02 4.26 -0.68
CA GLN A 125 14.64 5.43 -0.05
C GLN A 125 16.13 5.44 -0.40
N PRO A 126 16.67 6.56 -0.91
CA PRO A 126 18.08 6.64 -1.24
C PRO A 126 18.94 6.43 0.02
N GLY A 127 20.08 5.77 -0.14
CA GLY A 127 21.00 5.45 0.95
C GLY A 127 20.60 4.23 1.79
N ARG A 128 19.44 3.60 1.55
CA ARG A 128 19.13 2.29 2.15
C ARG A 128 19.82 1.17 1.39
N GLY A 129 20.63 0.39 2.12
CA GLY A 129 21.28 -0.82 1.61
C GLY A 129 20.30 -1.91 1.15
N PRO A 130 20.83 -3.02 0.62
CA PRO A 130 20.01 -4.14 0.15
C PRO A 130 19.17 -4.78 1.26
N CYS A 131 18.02 -5.31 0.89
CA CYS A 131 17.13 -6.02 1.80
C CYS A 131 17.76 -7.33 2.28
N VAL A 132 17.86 -7.49 3.61
CA VAL A 132 18.42 -8.69 4.23
C VAL A 132 17.65 -9.98 3.92
N LEU A 133 16.36 -9.90 3.58
CA LEU A 133 15.52 -11.06 3.27
C LEU A 133 15.56 -11.45 1.79
N THR A 134 15.58 -10.46 0.88
CA THR A 134 15.38 -10.70 -0.56
C THR A 134 16.61 -10.42 -1.41
N GLU A 135 17.62 -9.76 -0.86
CA GLU A 135 18.85 -9.33 -1.56
C GLU A 135 20.11 -9.75 -0.77
N TYR A 136 20.09 -10.90 -0.09
CA TYR A 136 21.15 -11.34 0.84
C TYR A 136 22.57 -11.29 0.23
N GLN A 137 22.72 -11.69 -1.04
CA GLN A 137 24.02 -11.69 -1.72
C GLN A 137 24.60 -10.29 -1.95
N ALA A 138 23.75 -9.28 -2.12
CA ALA A 138 24.18 -7.89 -2.25
C ALA A 138 24.34 -7.21 -0.88
N PHE A 139 23.65 -7.71 0.15
CA PHE A 139 23.74 -7.21 1.52
C PHE A 139 25.05 -7.60 2.22
N ARG A 140 25.56 -8.80 1.94
CA ARG A 140 26.77 -9.36 2.58
C ARG A 140 28.06 -8.70 2.12
#